data_AF-A0A085LVN2-F1
#
_entry.id   AF-A0A085LVN2-F1
#
_cell.length_a   1.000
_cell.length_b   1.000
_cell.length_c   1.000
_cell.angle_alpha   90.00
_cell.angle_beta   90.00
_cell.angle_gamma   90.00
#
_symmetry.space_group_name_H-M   'P 1'
#
loop_
_entity.id
_entity.type
_entity.pdbx_description
1 polymer ?
#
loop_
_entity_poly.entity_id
_entity_poly.type
_entity_poly.pdbx_seq_one_letter_code
_entity_poly.pdbx_strand_id
1 'polypeptide(L)'
;MDTGDINLNEYRQPWETDHAWNIRSRFLRRNWGKVSKERLFCLSNVFVNMEQYSCCYPDSVMDEVREMAGDLVEAYHDPIKALAQKILPRRQQREDTSHVPRKMIRTESCTESRRGDHGASSSERWHEAEDIDEKRMKDLFCRLRAQLSVAAKEDNPIRRLNELCNLIKCVWRTELSNNECTLLVGERLICSDMPFEQVDEVILLTQLHWGDPLQAKMNACDTACEILQRPSHRLVRVRGRMIGSAKFQLYSGTEDKAMHQEPSAWRLSGLTRSLTALSKRFESMSVSSWRSKPRATLAEACKELCLPIEINRKRLVGWCEQYTMILGGVIICDMEVRAVPKNKPHAHPEDELCLKTIDSLLEFGQEYELKEVVNGVVHMMKVSRRP
;
A
#
# COMPACT_ATOMS: atom_id res chain seq x y z
N MET A 1 -28.09 -11.12 37.55
CA MET A 1 -27.25 -10.12 38.27
C MET A 1 -27.73 -8.75 37.86
N ASP A 2 -27.55 -7.75 38.72
CA ASP A 2 -28.27 -6.48 38.62
C ASP A 2 -27.80 -5.63 37.44
N THR A 3 -28.70 -5.31 36.50
CA THR A 3 -28.44 -4.46 35.34
C THR A 3 -28.85 -3.01 35.62
N GLY A 4 -28.44 -2.50 36.79
CA GLY A 4 -28.49 -1.06 37.08
C GLY A 4 -27.72 -0.26 36.03
N ASP A 5 -28.15 0.99 35.79
CA ASP A 5 -27.74 1.74 34.60
C ASP A 5 -26.25 2.12 34.61
N ILE A 6 -25.43 1.32 33.93
CA ILE A 6 -24.00 1.57 33.77
C ILE A 6 -23.83 2.79 32.87
N ASN A 7 -23.40 3.91 33.45
CA ASN A 7 -23.04 5.13 32.72
C ASN A 7 -21.77 4.91 31.88
N LEU A 8 -21.91 4.22 30.74
CA LEU A 8 -20.79 3.90 29.87
C LEU A 8 -20.15 5.14 29.24
N ASN A 9 -20.83 6.30 29.23
CA ASN A 9 -20.32 7.52 28.59
C ASN A 9 -19.02 8.03 29.24
N GLU A 10 -18.74 7.68 30.50
CA GLU A 10 -17.47 7.95 31.18
C GLU A 10 -16.25 7.26 30.50
N TYR A 11 -16.50 6.22 29.70
CA TYR A 11 -15.47 5.47 28.97
C TYR A 11 -15.42 5.79 27.47
N ARG A 12 -16.25 6.73 26.98
CA ARG A 12 -16.18 7.26 25.61
C ARG A 12 -14.90 8.06 25.44
N GLN A 13 -14.20 7.88 24.33
CA GLN A 13 -13.00 8.66 24.02
C GLN A 13 -13.39 9.95 23.27
N PRO A 14 -12.72 11.10 23.51
CA PRO A 14 -13.05 12.38 22.87
C PRO A 14 -13.02 12.38 21.34
N TRP A 15 -12.28 11.46 20.72
CA TRP A 15 -12.13 11.32 19.27
C TRP A 15 -13.08 10.28 18.64
N GLU A 16 -13.97 9.66 19.41
CA GLU A 16 -14.95 8.69 18.88
C GLU A 16 -16.15 9.39 18.26
N THR A 17 -16.48 9.03 17.01
CA THR A 17 -17.74 9.41 16.38
C THR A 17 -18.92 8.77 17.12
N ASP A 18 -20.11 9.39 17.06
CA ASP A 18 -21.30 8.83 17.73
C ASP A 18 -21.67 7.43 17.21
N HIS A 19 -21.35 7.14 15.95
CA HIS A 19 -21.53 5.83 15.35
C HIS A 19 -20.59 4.78 15.97
N ALA A 20 -19.29 5.08 16.06
CA ALA A 20 -18.29 4.23 16.72
C ALA A 20 -18.63 3.99 18.20
N TRP A 21 -19.05 5.05 18.90
CA TRP A 21 -19.46 4.96 20.29
C TRP A 21 -20.72 4.12 20.50
N ASN A 22 -21.71 4.22 19.61
CA ASN A 22 -22.93 3.41 19.66
C ASN A 22 -22.65 1.90 19.49
N ILE A 23 -21.77 1.48 18.56
CA ILE A 23 -21.37 0.06 18.47
C ILE A 23 -20.51 -0.37 19.66
N ARG A 24 -19.50 0.42 20.08
CA ARG A 24 -18.62 0.04 21.19
C ARG A 24 -19.37 -0.07 22.52
N SER A 25 -20.23 0.89 22.84
CA SER A 25 -21.01 0.88 24.08
C SER A 25 -22.01 -0.30 24.15
N ARG A 26 -22.53 -0.78 23.02
CA ARG A 26 -23.33 -2.02 22.97
C ARG A 26 -22.50 -3.25 23.31
N PHE A 27 -21.30 -3.38 22.73
CA PHE A 27 -20.38 -4.49 23.05
C PHE A 27 -19.93 -4.45 24.51
N LEU A 28 -19.58 -3.27 25.04
CA LEU A 28 -19.26 -3.07 26.45
C LEU A 28 -20.43 -3.48 27.35
N ARG A 29 -21.66 -3.04 27.06
CA ARG A 29 -22.86 -3.37 27.85
C ARG A 29 -23.18 -4.87 27.81
N ARG A 30 -23.07 -5.51 26.63
CA ARG A 30 -23.35 -6.96 26.45
C ARG A 30 -22.38 -7.85 27.24
N ASN A 31 -21.15 -7.41 27.43
CA ASN A 31 -20.06 -8.22 28.01
C ASN A 31 -19.52 -7.68 29.34
N TRP A 32 -20.17 -6.68 29.92
CA TRP A 32 -19.84 -6.15 31.23
C TRP A 32 -19.90 -7.24 32.31
N GLY A 33 -18.85 -7.36 33.11
CA GLY A 33 -18.74 -8.38 34.15
C GLY A 33 -18.46 -9.81 33.67
N LYS A 34 -18.43 -10.09 32.36
CA LYS A 34 -18.04 -11.42 31.84
C LYS A 34 -16.52 -11.63 31.81
N VAL A 35 -15.77 -10.56 31.56
CA VAL A 35 -14.30 -10.54 31.55
C VAL A 35 -13.78 -9.33 32.32
N SER A 36 -12.47 -9.26 32.61
CA SER A 36 -11.87 -8.11 33.30
C SER A 36 -12.05 -6.82 32.50
N LYS A 37 -12.24 -5.68 33.19
CA LYS A 37 -12.52 -4.38 32.53
C LYS A 37 -11.46 -4.01 31.48
N GLU A 38 -10.18 -4.22 31.79
CA GLU A 38 -9.05 -3.95 30.89
C GLU A 38 -9.13 -4.78 29.59
N ARG A 39 -9.37 -6.09 29.71
CA ARG A 39 -9.57 -6.97 28.54
C ARG A 39 -10.84 -6.58 27.78
N LEU A 40 -11.93 -6.25 28.48
CA LEU A 40 -13.19 -5.81 27.87
C LEU A 40 -12.99 -4.54 27.03
N PHE A 41 -12.25 -3.53 27.54
CA PHE A 41 -11.95 -2.32 26.77
C PHE A 41 -11.09 -2.65 25.54
N CYS A 42 -10.04 -3.47 25.69
CA CYS A 42 -9.19 -3.92 24.59
C CYS A 42 -10.01 -4.62 23.49
N LEU A 43 -10.78 -5.65 23.85
CA LEU A 43 -11.64 -6.40 22.92
C LEU A 43 -12.74 -5.52 22.31
N SER A 44 -13.26 -4.52 23.04
CA SER A 44 -14.23 -3.56 22.49
C SER A 44 -13.62 -2.66 21.41
N ASN A 45 -12.33 -2.32 21.51
CA ASN A 45 -11.62 -1.56 20.49
C ASN A 45 -11.28 -2.45 19.28
N VAL A 46 -10.89 -3.71 19.51
CA VAL A 46 -10.70 -4.71 18.46
C VAL A 46 -12.00 -4.92 17.66
N PHE A 47 -13.15 -5.05 18.34
CA PHE A 47 -14.47 -5.16 17.71
C PHE A 47 -14.81 -3.97 16.80
N VAL A 48 -14.61 -2.73 17.27
CA VAL A 48 -14.80 -1.54 16.42
C VAL A 48 -13.84 -1.56 15.22
N ASN A 49 -12.59 -1.95 15.44
CA ASN A 49 -11.59 -1.99 14.36
C ASN A 49 -11.89 -3.08 13.32
N MET A 50 -12.51 -4.19 13.72
CA MET A 50 -13.03 -5.20 12.80
C MET A 50 -14.22 -4.65 12.01
N GLU A 51 -15.30 -4.23 12.68
CA GLU A 51 -16.58 -3.94 12.01
C GLU A 51 -16.62 -2.57 11.30
N GLN A 52 -15.85 -1.58 11.76
CA GLN A 52 -15.82 -0.23 11.19
C GLN A 52 -14.58 0.02 10.30
N TYR A 53 -13.45 -0.66 10.57
CA TYR A 53 -12.18 -0.45 9.86
C TYR A 53 -11.61 -1.70 9.17
N SER A 54 -12.33 -2.84 9.19
CA SER A 54 -11.92 -4.10 8.53
C SER A 54 -10.50 -4.57 8.90
N CYS A 55 -10.04 -4.27 10.11
CA CYS A 55 -8.73 -4.64 10.60
C CYS A 55 -8.68 -6.11 11.04
N CYS A 56 -7.71 -6.86 10.54
CA CYS A 56 -7.44 -8.23 10.96
C CYS A 56 -6.49 -8.28 12.16
N TYR A 57 -6.80 -9.17 13.09
CA TYR A 57 -5.99 -9.56 14.25
C TYR A 57 -5.75 -11.09 14.17
N PRO A 58 -4.91 -11.70 15.02
CA PRO A 58 -4.74 -13.16 15.04
C PRO A 58 -6.08 -13.87 15.23
N ASP A 59 -6.29 -14.99 14.52
CA ASP A 59 -7.61 -15.62 14.37
C ASP A 59 -8.28 -15.93 15.72
N SER A 60 -7.52 -16.42 16.70
CA SER A 60 -8.01 -16.68 18.06
C SER A 60 -8.60 -15.47 18.79
N VAL A 61 -8.14 -14.25 18.47
CA VAL A 61 -8.71 -12.99 19.00
C VAL A 61 -9.92 -12.56 18.18
N MET A 62 -9.88 -12.72 16.85
CA MET A 62 -11.01 -12.44 15.96
C MET A 62 -12.22 -13.34 16.28
N ASP A 63 -11.96 -14.59 16.64
CA ASP A 63 -12.96 -15.59 17.03
C ASP A 63 -13.55 -15.28 18.42
N GLU A 64 -12.72 -15.00 19.44
CA GLU A 64 -13.19 -14.54 20.76
C GLU A 64 -14.08 -13.28 20.62
N VAL A 65 -13.67 -12.31 19.81
CA VAL A 65 -14.43 -11.07 19.61
C VAL A 65 -15.75 -11.32 18.89
N ARG A 66 -15.78 -12.19 17.86
CA ARG A 66 -17.03 -12.55 17.16
C ARG A 66 -18.00 -13.33 18.07
N GLU A 67 -17.51 -14.26 18.89
CA GLU A 67 -18.34 -14.95 19.90
C GLU A 67 -18.91 -13.97 20.94
N MET A 68 -18.08 -13.05 21.45
CA MET A 68 -18.52 -12.03 22.41
C MET A 68 -19.49 -11.02 21.79
N ALA A 69 -19.38 -10.71 20.50
CA ALA A 69 -20.28 -9.81 19.79
C ALA A 69 -21.66 -10.45 19.56
N GLY A 70 -21.70 -11.66 18.99
CA GLY A 70 -22.94 -12.28 18.51
C GLY A 70 -23.74 -11.36 17.58
N ASP A 71 -25.05 -11.29 17.80
CA ASP A 71 -26.04 -10.50 17.04
C ASP A 71 -25.78 -8.97 16.94
N LEU A 72 -24.74 -8.46 17.63
CA LEU A 72 -24.31 -7.07 17.48
C LEU A 72 -23.71 -6.76 16.09
N VAL A 73 -23.20 -7.77 15.37
CA VAL A 73 -22.65 -7.61 14.01
C VAL A 73 -23.77 -7.31 13.02
N GLU A 74 -24.80 -8.15 12.98
CA GLU A 74 -25.99 -7.98 12.13
C GLU A 74 -26.74 -6.69 12.51
N ALA A 75 -26.94 -6.43 13.81
CA ALA A 75 -27.61 -5.23 14.30
C ALA A 75 -26.86 -3.91 13.99
N TYR A 76 -25.59 -3.97 13.60
CA TYR A 76 -24.81 -2.84 13.08
C TYR A 76 -24.90 -2.74 11.55
N HIS A 77 -24.67 -3.84 10.84
CA HIS A 77 -24.61 -3.83 9.38
C HIS A 77 -25.98 -3.70 8.70
N ASP A 78 -27.06 -4.24 9.28
CA ASP A 78 -28.37 -4.25 8.60
C ASP A 78 -29.00 -2.86 8.44
N PRO A 79 -28.93 -1.92 9.41
CA PRO A 79 -29.28 -0.52 9.17
C PRO A 79 -28.45 0.13 8.05
N ILE A 80 -27.16 -0.21 7.94
CA ILE A 80 -26.25 0.33 6.91
C ILE A 80 -26.62 -0.24 5.52
N LYS A 81 -26.88 -1.55 5.43
CA LYS A 81 -27.40 -2.23 4.22
C LYS A 81 -28.74 -1.61 3.79
N ALA A 82 -29.68 -1.44 4.72
CA ALA A 82 -31.01 -0.89 4.44
C ALA A 82 -30.96 0.59 4.02
N LEU A 83 -30.03 1.38 4.58
CA LEU A 83 -29.77 2.75 4.14
C LEU A 83 -29.15 2.77 2.74
N ALA A 84 -28.16 1.92 2.47
CA ALA A 84 -27.57 1.79 1.14
C ALA A 84 -28.60 1.38 0.08
N GLN A 85 -29.52 0.45 0.40
CA GLN A 85 -30.63 0.04 -0.45
C GLN A 85 -31.69 1.14 -0.70
N LYS A 86 -31.76 2.18 0.16
CA LYS A 86 -32.61 3.37 -0.04
C LYS A 86 -31.91 4.47 -0.84
N ILE A 87 -30.60 4.63 -0.67
CA ILE A 87 -29.79 5.64 -1.36
C ILE A 87 -29.47 5.21 -2.80
N LEU A 88 -29.27 3.91 -3.04
CA LEU A 88 -29.19 3.36 -4.39
C LEU A 88 -30.58 3.40 -5.05
N PRO A 89 -30.74 4.00 -6.25
CA PRO A 89 -32.05 4.22 -6.84
C PRO A 89 -32.73 2.90 -7.23
N ARG A 90 -33.92 2.67 -6.66
CA ARG A 90 -34.74 1.46 -6.86
C ARG A 90 -35.22 1.37 -8.32
N ARG A 91 -34.53 0.57 -9.14
CA ARG A 91 -34.82 0.39 -10.57
C ARG A 91 -36.01 -0.56 -10.78
N GLN A 92 -37.23 -0.10 -10.49
CA GLN A 92 -38.46 -0.88 -10.69
C GLN A 92 -39.46 -0.18 -11.64
N GLN A 93 -39.86 -0.95 -12.66
CA GLN A 93 -41.07 -0.90 -13.49
C GLN A 93 -41.72 0.45 -13.84
N ARG A 94 -41.80 0.72 -15.16
CA ARG A 94 -42.95 1.37 -15.79
C ARG A 94 -43.42 0.53 -16.97
N GLU A 95 -44.64 0.03 -16.87
CA GLU A 95 -45.49 -0.38 -17.99
C GLU A 95 -46.43 0.82 -18.28
N ASP A 96 -46.69 1.27 -19.51
CA ASP A 96 -45.88 1.16 -20.74
C ASP A 96 -45.60 2.60 -21.31
N THR A 97 -46.07 3.15 -22.44
CA THR A 97 -46.94 2.71 -23.56
C THR A 97 -46.27 2.94 -24.92
N SER A 98 -46.05 1.87 -25.69
CA SER A 98 -45.97 1.83 -27.16
C SER A 98 -45.12 2.92 -27.87
N HIS A 99 -43.79 2.72 -27.96
CA HIS A 99 -43.03 2.69 -29.24
C HIS A 99 -41.49 2.51 -29.03
N VAL A 100 -40.98 1.32 -29.40
CA VAL A 100 -39.71 0.99 -30.14
C VAL A 100 -38.42 1.82 -29.87
N PRO A 101 -37.20 1.21 -29.70
CA PRO A 101 -36.78 -0.17 -30.02
C PRO A 101 -36.18 -0.97 -28.84
N ARG A 102 -35.98 -2.28 -29.07
CA ARG A 102 -35.39 -3.24 -28.11
C ARG A 102 -33.87 -3.45 -28.31
N LYS A 103 -33.15 -3.77 -27.22
CA LYS A 103 -32.03 -4.72 -27.24
C LYS A 103 -32.28 -5.81 -26.20
N MET A 104 -31.77 -7.01 -26.45
CA MET A 104 -32.17 -8.24 -25.76
C MET A 104 -31.46 -8.47 -24.43
N ILE A 105 -32.22 -8.97 -23.45
CA ILE A 105 -31.70 -9.88 -22.42
C ILE A 105 -31.92 -11.30 -22.96
N ARG A 106 -30.99 -12.23 -22.70
CA ARG A 106 -31.13 -13.65 -23.09
C ARG A 106 -30.97 -14.54 -21.86
N THR A 107 -32.09 -14.87 -21.23
CA THR A 107 -32.17 -15.91 -20.20
C THR A 107 -32.23 -17.27 -20.87
N GLU A 108 -31.56 -18.28 -20.31
CA GLU A 108 -31.69 -19.66 -20.75
C GLU A 108 -32.97 -20.30 -20.17
N SER A 109 -33.78 -20.90 -21.03
CA SER A 109 -34.77 -21.91 -20.65
C SER A 109 -34.94 -22.89 -21.80
N CYS A 110 -35.06 -24.18 -21.48
CA CYS A 110 -35.14 -25.23 -22.49
C CYS A 110 -36.58 -25.47 -22.94
N THR A 111 -36.81 -25.40 -24.25
CA THR A 111 -37.79 -26.24 -24.94
C THR A 111 -37.16 -26.81 -26.21
N GLU A 112 -37.41 -28.09 -26.48
CA GLU A 112 -36.76 -28.80 -27.57
C GLU A 112 -37.42 -28.48 -28.92
N SER A 113 -36.63 -28.12 -29.93
CA SER A 113 -36.62 -28.87 -31.20
C SER A 113 -35.69 -28.31 -32.29
N ARG A 114 -34.95 -29.24 -32.91
CA ARG A 114 -34.45 -29.22 -34.31
C ARG A 114 -33.32 -28.23 -34.67
N ARG A 115 -32.10 -28.73 -34.42
CA ARG A 115 -30.95 -28.79 -35.35
C ARG A 115 -30.44 -27.46 -35.95
N GLY A 116 -29.37 -26.95 -35.35
CA GLY A 116 -28.43 -25.99 -35.95
C GLY A 116 -27.17 -25.98 -35.10
N ASP A 117 -26.14 -26.71 -35.53
CA ASP A 117 -24.85 -26.81 -34.83
C ASP A 117 -23.94 -25.59 -35.10
N HIS A 118 -22.81 -25.53 -34.39
CA HIS A 118 -21.67 -24.62 -34.45
C HIS A 118 -21.59 -23.69 -33.22
N GLY A 119 -20.81 -24.12 -32.22
CA GLY A 119 -20.58 -23.39 -30.98
C GLY A 119 -19.58 -22.25 -31.12
N ALA A 120 -19.81 -21.16 -30.38
CA ALA A 120 -18.84 -20.09 -30.20
C ALA A 120 -17.56 -20.63 -29.54
N SER A 121 -16.39 -20.13 -29.95
CA SER A 121 -15.12 -20.60 -29.43
C SER A 121 -14.95 -20.20 -27.97
N SER A 122 -14.47 -21.12 -27.13
CA SER A 122 -14.13 -20.78 -25.74
C SER A 122 -13.19 -19.57 -25.66
N SER A 123 -12.28 -19.42 -26.63
CA SER A 123 -11.33 -18.30 -26.71
C SER A 123 -12.00 -16.93 -26.82
N GLU A 124 -13.12 -16.82 -27.52
CA GLU A 124 -13.85 -15.56 -27.71
C GLU A 124 -14.48 -15.10 -26.38
N ARG A 125 -15.09 -16.05 -25.67
CA ARG A 125 -15.69 -15.82 -24.34
C ARG A 125 -14.67 -15.46 -23.26
N TRP A 126 -13.44 -15.96 -23.35
CA TRP A 126 -12.35 -15.51 -22.47
C TRP A 126 -11.97 -14.06 -22.78
N HIS A 127 -11.76 -13.70 -24.05
CA HIS A 127 -11.35 -12.34 -24.42
C HIS A 127 -12.37 -11.25 -24.10
N GLU A 128 -13.68 -11.51 -24.23
CA GLU A 128 -14.71 -10.55 -23.77
C GLU A 128 -14.61 -10.29 -22.26
N ALA A 129 -14.32 -11.31 -21.44
CA ALA A 129 -14.13 -11.12 -20.01
C ALA A 129 -12.87 -10.30 -19.69
N GLU A 130 -11.75 -10.53 -20.39
CA GLU A 130 -10.50 -9.79 -20.15
C GLU A 130 -10.64 -8.27 -20.39
N ASP A 131 -11.35 -7.87 -21.46
CA ASP A 131 -11.60 -6.46 -21.78
C ASP A 131 -12.59 -5.79 -20.81
N ILE A 132 -13.61 -6.52 -20.34
CA ILE A 132 -14.53 -6.05 -19.29
C ILE A 132 -13.76 -5.75 -18.00
N ASP A 133 -12.86 -6.64 -17.58
CA ASP A 133 -12.05 -6.47 -16.37
C ASP A 133 -11.08 -5.28 -16.50
N GLU A 134 -10.35 -5.17 -17.63
CA GLU A 134 -9.42 -4.05 -17.84
C GLU A 134 -10.15 -2.71 -17.89
N LYS A 135 -11.32 -2.65 -18.53
CA LYS A 135 -12.18 -1.46 -18.59
C LYS A 135 -12.73 -1.07 -17.21
N ARG A 136 -13.15 -2.04 -16.41
CA ARG A 136 -13.62 -1.84 -15.03
C ARG A 136 -12.49 -1.29 -14.14
N MET A 137 -11.28 -1.84 -14.25
CA MET A 137 -10.12 -1.31 -13.53
C MET A 137 -9.75 0.11 -13.98
N LYS A 138 -9.80 0.43 -15.28
CA LYS A 138 -9.59 1.82 -15.76
C LYS A 138 -10.58 2.80 -15.13
N ASP A 139 -11.85 2.43 -15.02
CA ASP A 139 -12.88 3.27 -14.38
C ASP A 139 -12.62 3.49 -12.87
N LEU A 140 -12.17 2.45 -12.15
CA LEU A 140 -11.72 2.56 -10.76
C LEU A 140 -10.59 3.62 -10.61
N PHE A 141 -9.61 3.64 -11.52
CA PHE A 141 -8.56 4.67 -11.53
C PHE A 141 -9.09 6.09 -11.77
N CYS A 142 -10.00 6.24 -12.73
CA CYS A 142 -10.65 7.53 -13.00
C CYS A 142 -11.39 8.04 -11.76
N ARG A 143 -12.12 7.16 -11.04
CA ARG A 143 -12.77 7.49 -9.76
C ARG A 143 -11.75 7.88 -8.68
N LEU A 144 -10.70 7.08 -8.48
CA LEU A 144 -9.64 7.35 -7.48
C LEU A 144 -8.99 8.71 -7.71
N ARG A 145 -8.56 9.00 -8.93
CA ARG A 145 -7.95 10.29 -9.28
C ARG A 145 -8.91 11.47 -9.13
N ALA A 146 -10.17 11.30 -9.53
CA ALA A 146 -11.19 12.35 -9.39
C ALA A 146 -11.45 12.72 -7.93
N GLN A 147 -11.67 11.73 -7.05
CA GLN A 147 -11.87 12.00 -5.63
C GLN A 147 -10.60 12.54 -4.96
N LEU A 148 -9.41 12.06 -5.33
CA LEU A 148 -8.13 12.55 -4.79
C LEU A 148 -7.82 14.01 -5.19
N SER A 149 -8.50 14.53 -6.20
CA SER A 149 -8.43 15.92 -6.64
C SER A 149 -9.39 16.85 -5.89
N VAL A 150 -10.33 16.29 -5.10
CA VAL A 150 -11.37 17.02 -4.34
C VAL A 150 -11.26 16.78 -2.83
N ALA A 151 -10.65 15.66 -2.42
CA ALA A 151 -10.41 15.31 -1.03
C ALA A 151 -9.59 16.37 -0.28
N ALA A 152 -9.92 16.58 0.99
CA ALA A 152 -9.16 17.45 1.87
C ALA A 152 -7.72 16.95 2.07
N LYS A 153 -6.84 17.86 2.50
CA LYS A 153 -5.50 17.50 2.98
C LYS A 153 -5.60 16.92 4.40
N GLU A 154 -5.91 15.64 4.51
CA GLU A 154 -5.64 14.87 5.71
C GLU A 154 -4.12 14.59 5.77
N ASP A 155 -3.46 15.00 6.85
CA ASP A 155 -2.00 14.93 7.00
C ASP A 155 -1.47 13.49 7.18
N ASN A 156 -2.36 12.51 7.42
CA ASN A 156 -2.00 11.11 7.54
C ASN A 156 -2.28 10.34 6.23
N PRO A 157 -1.25 9.82 5.52
CA PRO A 157 -1.44 9.16 4.23
C PRO A 157 -2.33 7.90 4.27
N ILE A 158 -2.32 7.14 5.38
CA ILE A 158 -3.16 5.94 5.54
C ILE A 158 -4.63 6.33 5.62
N ARG A 159 -4.98 7.31 6.46
CA ARG A 159 -6.35 7.83 6.54
C ARG A 159 -6.82 8.42 5.22
N ARG A 160 -5.97 9.27 4.60
CA ARG A 160 -6.26 9.90 3.30
C ARG A 160 -6.56 8.88 2.19
N LEU A 161 -5.77 7.80 2.09
CA LEU A 161 -6.06 6.71 1.14
C LEU A 161 -7.30 5.90 1.55
N ASN A 162 -7.50 5.65 2.84
CA ASN A 162 -8.65 4.89 3.32
C ASN A 162 -9.98 5.61 3.07
N GLU A 163 -10.03 6.92 3.33
CA GLU A 163 -11.18 7.78 3.02
C GLU A 163 -11.44 7.82 1.51
N LEU A 164 -10.39 7.96 0.69
CA LEU A 164 -10.47 7.91 -0.77
C LEU A 164 -11.11 6.59 -1.24
N CYS A 165 -10.63 5.45 -0.74
CA CYS A 165 -11.16 4.13 -1.08
C CYS A 165 -12.61 3.93 -0.60
N ASN A 166 -12.95 4.41 0.61
CA ASN A 166 -14.31 4.34 1.16
C ASN A 166 -15.33 5.14 0.33
N LEU A 167 -14.97 6.34 -0.14
CA LEU A 167 -15.82 7.15 -1.03
C LEU A 167 -16.16 6.43 -2.35
N ILE A 168 -15.27 5.55 -2.80
CA ILE A 168 -15.35 4.84 -4.10
C ILE A 168 -15.83 3.40 -3.93
N LYS A 169 -15.90 2.90 -2.68
CA LYS A 169 -16.25 1.53 -2.29
C LYS A 169 -15.28 0.46 -2.81
N CYS A 170 -14.01 0.81 -2.98
CA CYS A 170 -12.93 -0.14 -3.23
C CYS A 170 -12.20 -0.49 -1.93
N VAL A 171 -11.50 -1.63 -1.93
CA VAL A 171 -10.66 -2.09 -0.83
C VAL A 171 -9.20 -1.93 -1.24
N TRP A 172 -8.35 -1.58 -0.28
CA TRP A 172 -6.90 -1.52 -0.46
C TRP A 172 -6.21 -2.41 0.57
N ARG A 173 -5.08 -3.01 0.20
CA ARG A 173 -4.22 -3.75 1.14
C ARG A 173 -2.75 -3.54 0.83
N THR A 174 -1.90 -3.98 1.74
CA THR A 174 -0.44 -3.96 1.59
C THR A 174 0.12 -5.37 1.81
N GLU A 175 0.74 -5.91 0.77
CA GLU A 175 1.52 -7.15 0.80
C GLU A 175 2.97 -6.79 1.17
N LEU A 176 3.38 -7.11 2.40
CA LEU A 176 4.76 -6.92 2.86
C LEU A 176 5.56 -8.21 2.64
N SER A 177 6.67 -8.09 1.91
CA SER A 177 7.77 -9.07 1.91
C SER A 177 8.87 -8.60 2.87
N ASN A 178 9.94 -9.39 3.01
CA ASN A 178 11.08 -9.09 3.88
C ASN A 178 11.59 -7.64 3.73
N ASN A 179 11.69 -7.15 2.50
CA ASN A 179 12.21 -5.82 2.19
C ASN A 179 11.25 -4.97 1.34
N GLU A 180 10.11 -5.48 0.85
CA GLU A 180 9.18 -4.72 -0.02
C GLU A 180 7.77 -4.56 0.56
N CYS A 181 7.18 -3.39 0.31
CA CYS A 181 5.78 -3.09 0.55
C CYS A 181 5.10 -2.90 -0.82
N THR A 182 4.27 -3.87 -1.21
CA THR A 182 3.42 -3.79 -2.40
C THR A 182 2.05 -3.30 -2.00
N LEU A 183 1.56 -2.22 -2.60
CA LEU A 183 0.24 -1.67 -2.34
C LEU A 183 -0.73 -2.08 -3.45
N LEU A 184 -1.86 -2.66 -3.06
CA LEU A 184 -2.89 -3.18 -3.95
C LEU A 184 -4.19 -2.43 -3.70
N VAL A 185 -4.94 -2.16 -4.78
CA VAL A 185 -6.32 -1.69 -4.71
C VAL A 185 -7.18 -2.52 -5.65
N GLY A 186 -8.36 -2.91 -5.20
CA GLY A 186 -9.32 -3.69 -5.97
C GLY A 186 -10.77 -3.42 -5.54
N GLU A 187 -11.72 -3.82 -6.36
CA GLU A 187 -13.14 -3.71 -6.02
C GLU A 187 -13.65 -5.03 -5.42
N ARG A 188 -14.30 -4.95 -4.24
CA ARG A 188 -14.89 -6.12 -3.57
C ARG A 188 -16.13 -6.59 -4.34
N LEU A 189 -15.99 -7.65 -5.14
CA LEU A 189 -17.12 -8.33 -5.76
C LEU A 189 -17.90 -9.11 -4.70
N ILE A 190 -19.15 -8.72 -4.45
CA ILE A 190 -20.11 -9.54 -3.71
C ILE A 190 -20.92 -10.33 -4.73
N CYS A 191 -20.35 -11.44 -5.22
CA CYS A 191 -21.05 -12.42 -6.03
C CYS A 191 -21.83 -13.37 -5.12
N SER A 192 -23.16 -13.39 -5.20
CA SER A 192 -24.01 -14.21 -4.32
C SER A 192 -23.81 -15.72 -4.49
N ASP A 193 -23.29 -16.13 -5.62
CA ASP A 193 -23.35 -17.52 -6.10
C ASP A 193 -21.98 -18.24 -6.04
N MET A 194 -20.95 -17.60 -5.48
CA MET A 194 -19.57 -18.11 -5.40
C MET A 194 -19.00 -17.99 -3.97
N PRO A 195 -18.53 -19.06 -3.33
CA PRO A 195 -18.10 -19.06 -1.92
C PRO A 195 -16.67 -18.50 -1.68
N PHE A 196 -16.09 -17.80 -2.66
CA PHE A 196 -14.75 -17.21 -2.57
C PHE A 196 -14.81 -15.73 -2.96
N GLU A 197 -14.25 -14.84 -2.13
CA GLU A 197 -14.11 -13.42 -2.46
C GLU A 197 -13.08 -13.22 -3.57
N GLN A 198 -13.54 -13.20 -4.83
CA GLN A 198 -12.72 -12.79 -5.96
C GLN A 198 -12.56 -11.26 -5.94
N VAL A 199 -11.34 -10.79 -5.66
CA VAL A 199 -10.96 -9.39 -5.82
C VAL A 199 -9.98 -9.32 -6.97
N ASP A 200 -10.37 -8.65 -8.05
CA ASP A 200 -9.44 -8.23 -9.10
C ASP A 200 -8.65 -7.02 -8.58
N GLU A 201 -7.33 -7.17 -8.53
CA GLU A 201 -6.45 -6.24 -7.84
C GLU A 201 -5.40 -5.65 -8.76
N VAL A 202 -5.19 -4.35 -8.61
CA VAL A 202 -4.13 -3.63 -9.30
C VAL A 202 -3.01 -3.28 -8.33
N ILE A 203 -1.79 -3.65 -8.69
CA ILE A 203 -0.58 -3.19 -8.01
C ILE A 203 -0.41 -1.70 -8.32
N LEU A 204 -0.63 -0.85 -7.30
CA LEU A 204 -0.43 0.60 -7.39
C LEU A 204 1.04 0.98 -7.28
N LEU A 205 1.83 0.21 -6.50
CA LEU A 205 3.28 0.26 -6.47
C LEU A 205 3.84 -0.97 -5.76
N THR A 206 5.11 -1.23 -5.99
CA THR A 206 5.97 -1.99 -5.08
C THR A 206 7.15 -1.08 -4.75
N GLN A 207 7.39 -0.81 -3.47
CA GLN A 207 8.55 -0.06 -3.00
C GLN A 207 9.31 -0.88 -1.95
N LEU A 208 10.58 -0.57 -1.72
CA LEU A 208 11.30 -1.14 -0.57
C LEU A 208 10.82 -0.47 0.73
N HIS A 209 10.95 -1.16 1.86
CA HIS A 209 10.69 -0.65 3.21
C HIS A 209 11.69 -1.21 4.22
N TRP A 210 11.82 -0.51 5.35
CA TRP A 210 12.79 -0.81 6.39
C TRP A 210 12.24 -0.34 7.75
N GLY A 211 12.54 -1.09 8.82
CA GLY A 211 12.08 -0.76 10.15
C GLY A 211 10.60 -1.09 10.37
N ASP A 212 9.80 -0.09 10.71
CA ASP A 212 8.42 -0.26 11.17
C ASP A 212 7.42 -0.53 10.01
N PRO A 213 6.64 -1.64 10.08
CA PRO A 213 5.57 -1.93 9.12
C PRO A 213 4.46 -0.87 9.00
N LEU A 214 4.22 -0.03 10.02
CA LEU A 214 3.25 1.06 9.90
C LEU A 214 3.80 2.22 9.05
N GLN A 215 5.05 2.65 9.28
CA GLN A 215 5.73 3.63 8.43
C GLN A 215 5.90 3.13 6.98
N ALA A 216 6.19 1.84 6.79
CA ALA A 216 6.22 1.20 5.48
C ALA A 216 4.90 1.36 4.70
N LYS A 217 3.76 1.25 5.41
CA LYS A 217 2.42 1.48 4.86
C LYS A 217 2.13 2.97 4.62
N MET A 218 2.51 3.86 5.54
CA MET A 218 2.36 5.31 5.36
C MET A 218 3.07 5.81 4.10
N ASN A 219 4.35 5.42 3.92
CA ASN A 219 5.13 5.79 2.74
C ASN A 219 4.51 5.25 1.45
N ALA A 220 3.90 4.06 1.49
CA ALA A 220 3.25 3.45 0.33
C ALA A 220 1.93 4.16 -0.01
N CYS A 221 1.11 4.51 0.98
CA CYS A 221 -0.14 5.24 0.75
C CYS A 221 0.10 6.66 0.20
N ASP A 222 1.15 7.34 0.67
CA ASP A 222 1.52 8.67 0.15
C ASP A 222 2.02 8.59 -1.30
N THR A 223 2.93 7.65 -1.58
CA THR A 223 3.44 7.38 -2.93
C THR A 223 2.33 6.93 -3.88
N ALA A 224 1.34 6.17 -3.41
CA ALA A 224 0.15 5.83 -4.19
C ALA A 224 -0.66 7.08 -4.56
N CYS A 225 -0.81 8.05 -3.64
CA CYS A 225 -1.50 9.30 -3.92
C CYS A 225 -0.74 10.14 -4.97
N GLU A 226 0.59 10.25 -4.88
CA GLU A 226 1.39 10.90 -5.94
C GLU A 226 1.21 10.23 -7.30
N ILE A 227 1.23 8.89 -7.35
CA ILE A 227 1.08 8.13 -8.59
C ILE A 227 -0.31 8.38 -9.18
N LEU A 228 -1.37 8.28 -8.38
CA LEU A 228 -2.76 8.50 -8.79
C LEU A 228 -3.04 9.92 -9.32
N GLN A 229 -2.20 10.91 -9.01
CA GLN A 229 -2.35 12.28 -9.53
C GLN A 229 -1.73 12.49 -10.93
N ARG A 230 -0.93 11.54 -11.43
CA ARG A 230 -0.21 11.66 -12.71
C ARG A 230 -1.14 11.70 -13.93
N PRO A 231 -0.72 12.34 -15.05
CA PRO A 231 -1.63 12.63 -16.17
C PRO A 231 -2.07 11.39 -16.95
N SER A 232 -1.15 10.45 -17.26
CA SER A 232 -1.43 9.28 -18.09
C SER A 232 -1.08 7.98 -17.38
N HIS A 233 -1.96 6.98 -17.50
CA HIS A 233 -1.80 5.64 -16.91
C HIS A 233 -2.11 4.54 -17.91
N ARG A 234 -1.45 3.39 -17.76
CA ARG A 234 -1.72 2.16 -18.51
C ARG A 234 -1.82 0.99 -17.55
N LEU A 235 -2.73 0.06 -17.84
CA LEU A 235 -2.82 -1.24 -17.15
C LEU A 235 -2.25 -2.34 -18.04
N VAL A 236 -1.70 -3.36 -17.39
CA VAL A 236 -1.25 -4.61 -18.02
C VAL A 236 -1.67 -5.78 -17.13
N ARG A 237 -2.37 -6.78 -17.70
CA ARG A 237 -2.75 -8.01 -16.99
C ARG A 237 -1.52 -8.90 -16.78
N VAL A 238 -1.25 -9.28 -15.52
CA VAL A 238 -0.12 -10.15 -15.15
C VAL A 238 -0.57 -11.61 -15.11
N ARG A 239 0.15 -12.49 -15.82
CA ARG A 239 -0.14 -13.93 -15.85
C ARG A 239 0.39 -14.64 -14.59
N GLY A 240 -0.25 -14.40 -13.44
CA GLY A 240 -0.04 -15.18 -12.23
C GLY A 240 -0.66 -16.58 -12.33
N ARG A 241 -0.07 -17.57 -11.63
CA ARG A 241 -0.73 -18.85 -11.35
C ARG A 241 -1.76 -18.68 -10.22
N MET A 242 -2.90 -18.05 -10.52
CA MET A 242 -4.09 -18.09 -9.65
C MET A 242 -5.30 -18.57 -10.45
N ILE A 243 -6.05 -19.49 -9.85
CA ILE A 243 -7.28 -20.04 -10.45
C ILE A 243 -8.42 -19.09 -10.05
N GLY A 244 -8.70 -18.10 -10.91
CA GLY A 244 -9.91 -17.27 -10.80
C GLY A 244 -9.75 -15.87 -10.21
N SER A 245 -8.59 -15.22 -10.29
CA SER A 245 -8.48 -13.77 -10.03
C SER A 245 -7.39 -13.11 -10.88
N ALA A 246 -7.69 -11.94 -11.46
CA ALA A 246 -6.76 -11.22 -12.32
C ALA A 246 -5.97 -10.17 -11.53
N LYS A 247 -4.63 -10.29 -11.52
CA LYS A 247 -3.73 -9.26 -10.98
C LYS A 247 -3.25 -8.36 -12.12
N PHE A 248 -3.46 -7.06 -12.01
CA PHE A 248 -2.99 -6.07 -12.98
C PHE A 248 -1.80 -5.29 -12.41
N GLN A 249 -0.90 -4.84 -13.29
CA GLN A 249 0.13 -3.85 -12.98
C GLN A 249 -0.26 -2.51 -13.59
N LEU A 250 -0.17 -1.46 -12.78
CA LEU A 250 -0.24 -0.08 -13.24
C LEU A 250 1.13 0.36 -13.79
N TYR A 251 1.09 1.20 -14.81
CA TYR A 251 2.21 1.94 -15.38
C TYR A 251 1.79 3.41 -15.54
N SER A 252 2.72 4.37 -15.54
CA SER A 252 2.39 5.80 -15.62
C SER A 252 3.37 6.60 -16.47
N GLY A 253 2.85 7.50 -17.31
CA GLY A 253 3.65 8.39 -18.15
C GLY A 253 3.23 9.85 -17.99
N THR A 254 4.15 10.75 -18.35
CA THR A 254 3.89 12.19 -18.50
C THR A 254 3.66 12.49 -19.98
N GLU A 255 2.40 12.65 -20.38
CA GLU A 255 1.94 12.78 -21.77
C GLU A 255 2.06 11.50 -22.62
N ASP A 256 1.24 11.41 -23.67
CA ASP A 256 1.02 10.20 -24.48
C ASP A 256 2.21 9.79 -25.38
N LYS A 257 3.33 10.52 -25.30
CA LYS A 257 4.58 10.23 -26.02
C LYS A 257 5.73 9.79 -25.10
N ALA A 258 5.57 9.87 -23.78
CA ALA A 258 6.61 9.42 -22.86
C ALA A 258 6.65 7.89 -22.72
N MET A 259 7.82 7.33 -22.44
CA MET A 259 7.89 5.96 -21.92
C MET A 259 7.12 5.89 -20.60
N HIS A 260 6.16 4.97 -20.51
CA HIS A 260 5.53 4.68 -19.24
C HIS A 260 6.54 4.08 -18.27
N GLN A 261 6.56 4.61 -17.05
CA GLN A 261 7.33 4.09 -15.92
C GLN A 261 6.66 2.83 -15.37
N GLU A 262 7.47 1.80 -15.14
CA GLU A 262 7.06 0.57 -14.45
C GLU A 262 7.06 0.75 -12.91
N PRO A 263 6.46 -0.16 -12.13
CA PRO A 263 6.49 -0.10 -10.66
C PRO A 263 7.91 -0.05 -10.04
N SER A 264 8.92 -0.63 -10.70
CA SER A 264 10.34 -0.54 -10.32
C SER A 264 10.87 0.91 -10.36
N ALA A 265 10.47 1.70 -11.36
CA ALA A 265 10.81 3.13 -11.42
C ALA A 265 10.14 3.93 -10.27
N TRP A 266 9.00 3.46 -9.74
CA TRP A 266 8.38 4.07 -8.56
C TRP A 266 9.12 3.72 -7.27
N ARG A 267 9.60 2.47 -7.12
CA ARG A 267 10.56 2.07 -6.05
C ARG A 267 11.76 3.03 -6.02
N LEU A 268 12.36 3.29 -7.19
CA LEU A 268 13.48 4.24 -7.32
C LEU A 268 13.08 5.68 -6.97
N SER A 269 11.87 6.12 -7.30
CA SER A 269 11.39 7.47 -6.95
C SER A 269 11.23 7.69 -5.44
N GLY A 270 10.76 6.67 -4.70
CA GLY A 270 10.70 6.69 -3.24
C GLY A 270 12.09 6.77 -2.60
N LEU A 271 13.01 5.90 -3.03
CA LEU A 271 14.43 5.95 -2.61
C LEU A 271 15.07 7.32 -2.89
N THR A 272 14.82 7.89 -4.06
CA THR A 272 15.32 9.22 -4.46
C THR A 272 14.81 10.30 -3.51
N ARG A 273 13.54 10.28 -3.09
CA ARG A 273 13.04 11.21 -2.06
C ARG A 273 13.79 11.08 -0.75
N SER A 274 13.98 9.85 -0.25
CA SER A 274 14.67 9.60 1.02
C SER A 274 16.13 10.06 1.00
N LEU A 275 16.87 9.79 -0.09
CA LEU A 275 18.26 10.24 -0.22
C LEU A 275 18.37 11.75 -0.46
N THR A 276 17.43 12.38 -1.17
CA THR A 276 17.36 13.85 -1.29
C THR A 276 17.02 14.51 0.06
N ALA A 277 16.19 13.88 0.89
CA ALA A 277 15.92 14.38 2.25
C ALA A 277 17.18 14.27 3.14
N LEU A 278 17.92 13.16 3.05
CA LEU A 278 19.19 12.96 3.76
C LEU A 278 20.28 13.93 3.27
N SER A 279 20.37 14.17 1.97
CA SER A 279 21.25 15.17 1.36
C SER A 279 20.97 16.57 1.92
N LYS A 280 19.71 17.03 1.87
CA LYS A 280 19.26 18.31 2.46
C LYS A 280 19.52 18.39 3.96
N ARG A 281 19.47 17.27 4.69
CA ARG A 281 19.84 17.24 6.10
C ARG A 281 21.32 17.56 6.29
N PHE A 282 22.21 17.05 5.46
CA PHE A 282 23.63 17.42 5.48
C PHE A 282 23.91 18.84 4.98
N GLU A 283 23.20 19.33 3.95
CA GLU A 283 23.25 20.74 3.52
C GLU A 283 22.90 21.71 4.66
N SER A 284 21.95 21.32 5.54
CA SER A 284 21.55 22.12 6.70
C SER A 284 22.57 22.13 7.85
N MET A 285 23.62 21.32 7.79
CA MET A 285 24.61 21.14 8.87
C MET A 285 25.96 21.78 8.52
N SER A 286 26.63 22.33 9.52
CA SER A 286 27.99 22.85 9.33
C SER A 286 28.97 21.71 8.98
N VAL A 287 29.81 21.96 7.97
CA VAL A 287 30.81 20.99 7.47
C VAL A 287 31.74 20.48 8.59
N SER A 288 32.10 21.35 9.54
CA SER A 288 32.90 20.98 10.70
C SER A 288 32.20 20.01 11.66
N SER A 289 30.86 20.03 11.74
CA SER A 289 30.10 19.12 12.59
C SER A 289 30.22 17.68 12.09
N TRP A 290 29.73 17.40 10.87
CA TRP A 290 29.74 16.03 10.34
C TRP A 290 31.14 15.53 9.98
N ARG A 291 32.10 16.40 9.61
CA ARG A 291 33.49 15.96 9.42
C ARG A 291 34.22 15.60 10.73
N SER A 292 33.73 16.03 11.89
CA SER A 292 34.35 15.68 13.18
C SER A 292 33.96 14.29 13.70
N LYS A 293 32.75 13.80 13.36
CA LYS A 293 32.20 12.52 13.84
C LYS A 293 31.32 11.84 12.77
N PRO A 294 31.86 11.56 11.56
CA PRO A 294 31.06 11.23 10.38
C PRO A 294 30.14 10.03 10.58
N ARG A 295 30.61 8.94 11.22
CA ARG A 295 29.77 7.78 11.56
C ARG A 295 28.59 8.13 12.46
N ALA A 296 28.81 8.94 13.50
CA ALA A 296 27.78 9.28 14.47
C ALA A 296 26.71 10.19 13.85
N THR A 297 27.13 11.21 13.10
CA THR A 297 26.19 12.13 12.44
C THR A 297 25.42 11.44 11.30
N LEU A 298 26.06 10.52 10.56
CA LEU A 298 25.35 9.70 9.56
C LEU A 298 24.32 8.77 10.22
N ALA A 299 24.68 8.11 11.32
CA ALA A 299 23.75 7.27 12.08
C ALA A 299 22.56 8.06 12.65
N GLU A 300 22.78 9.29 13.12
CA GLU A 300 21.73 10.18 13.62
C GLU A 300 20.79 10.64 12.49
N ALA A 301 21.33 11.19 11.39
CA ALA A 301 20.53 11.66 10.26
C ALA A 301 19.77 10.54 9.53
N CYS A 302 20.35 9.34 9.41
CA CYS A 302 19.63 8.19 8.87
C CYS A 302 18.55 7.68 9.82
N LYS A 303 18.78 7.71 11.14
CA LYS A 303 17.77 7.35 12.16
C LYS A 303 16.58 8.32 12.15
N GLU A 304 16.80 9.62 11.99
CA GLU A 304 15.72 10.61 11.83
C GLU A 304 14.82 10.32 10.62
N LEU A 305 15.39 9.75 9.55
CA LEU A 305 14.69 9.41 8.31
C LEU A 305 14.30 7.92 8.20
N CYS A 306 14.43 7.15 9.29
CA CYS A 306 14.21 5.70 9.35
C CYS A 306 14.96 4.88 8.28
N LEU A 307 16.09 5.38 7.79
CA LEU A 307 16.98 4.68 6.86
C LEU A 307 17.96 3.78 7.62
N PRO A 308 18.02 2.46 7.32
CA PRO A 308 19.05 1.60 7.89
C PRO A 308 20.41 1.87 7.23
N ILE A 309 21.47 1.68 8.02
CA ILE A 309 22.87 1.72 7.57
C ILE A 309 23.46 0.33 7.72
N GLU A 310 24.04 -0.20 6.65
CA GLU A 310 24.86 -1.39 6.67
C GLU A 310 26.24 -1.08 6.11
N ILE A 311 27.31 -1.54 6.79
CA ILE A 311 28.69 -1.44 6.31
C ILE A 311 29.19 -2.86 6.08
N ASN A 312 29.20 -3.29 4.82
CA ASN A 312 29.65 -4.62 4.45
C ASN A 312 31.16 -4.63 4.23
N ARG A 313 31.88 -5.42 5.04
CA ARG A 313 33.33 -5.61 4.95
C ARG A 313 33.65 -6.97 4.33
N LYS A 314 34.30 -6.98 3.17
CA LYS A 314 34.67 -8.17 2.41
C LYS A 314 36.18 -8.22 2.21
N ARG A 315 36.83 -9.28 2.69
CA ARG A 315 38.26 -9.50 2.42
C ARG A 315 38.44 -9.96 0.96
N LEU A 316 39.33 -9.29 0.24
CA LEU A 316 39.68 -9.62 -1.14
C LEU A 316 40.91 -10.53 -1.20
N VAL A 317 41.27 -11.00 -2.39
CA VAL A 317 42.48 -11.81 -2.61
C VAL A 317 43.72 -10.96 -2.34
N GLY A 318 44.56 -11.42 -1.40
CA GLY A 318 45.77 -10.72 -0.97
C GLY A 318 45.58 -9.92 0.32
N TRP A 319 46.24 -8.75 0.40
CA TRP A 319 46.20 -7.84 1.55
C TRP A 319 45.26 -6.66 1.30
N CYS A 320 44.06 -6.92 0.77
CA CYS A 320 43.05 -5.90 0.45
C CYS A 320 41.71 -6.25 1.11
N GLU A 321 40.98 -5.23 1.54
CA GLU A 321 39.64 -5.33 2.08
C GLU A 321 38.74 -4.29 1.41
N GLN A 322 37.57 -4.73 0.93
CA GLN A 322 36.52 -3.88 0.40
C GLN A 322 35.54 -3.54 1.52
N TYR A 323 35.20 -2.26 1.62
CA TYR A 323 34.17 -1.72 2.50
C TYR A 323 33.08 -1.09 1.61
N THR A 324 31.84 -1.57 1.75
CA THR A 324 30.69 -1.11 0.98
C THR A 324 29.68 -0.46 1.92
N MET A 325 29.30 0.79 1.65
CA MET A 325 28.21 1.47 2.36
C MET A 325 26.87 1.17 1.68
N ILE A 326 25.89 0.73 2.46
CA ILE A 326 24.52 0.53 2.02
C ILE A 326 23.58 1.36 2.90
N LEU A 327 22.76 2.21 2.27
CA LEU A 327 21.71 2.99 2.93
C LEU A 327 20.35 2.59 2.36
N GLY A 328 19.43 2.09 3.19
CA GLY A 328 18.11 1.65 2.71
C GLY A 328 18.19 0.59 1.60
N GLY A 329 19.14 -0.36 1.68
CA GLY A 329 19.35 -1.36 0.62
C GLY A 329 19.98 -0.83 -0.68
N VAL A 330 20.27 0.47 -0.78
CA VAL A 330 20.99 1.08 -1.91
C VAL A 330 22.49 1.06 -1.61
N ILE A 331 23.30 0.52 -2.52
CA ILE A 331 24.76 0.65 -2.44
C ILE A 331 25.15 2.07 -2.84
N ILE A 332 25.71 2.83 -1.88
CA ILE A 332 26.03 4.25 -2.04
C ILE A 332 27.49 4.47 -2.47
N CYS A 333 28.43 3.77 -1.82
CA CYS A 333 29.84 3.84 -2.18
C CYS A 333 30.60 2.55 -1.81
N ASP A 334 31.62 2.24 -2.60
CA ASP A 334 32.60 1.18 -2.37
C ASP A 334 33.97 1.79 -2.12
N MET A 335 34.75 1.19 -1.21
CA MET A 335 36.11 1.60 -0.89
C MET A 335 37.01 0.39 -0.65
N GLU A 336 38.05 0.23 -1.47
CA GLU A 336 39.12 -0.74 -1.22
C GLU A 336 40.24 -0.12 -0.37
N VAL A 337 40.65 -0.85 0.68
CA VAL A 337 41.75 -0.47 1.57
C VAL A 337 42.79 -1.58 1.58
N ARG A 338 44.07 -1.23 1.42
CA ARG A 338 45.16 -2.20 1.57
C ARG A 338 45.49 -2.39 3.04
N ALA A 339 45.30 -3.60 3.55
CA ALA A 339 45.64 -4.03 4.90
C ALA A 339 47.17 -4.22 5.07
N VAL A 340 47.94 -3.14 4.88
CA VAL A 340 49.41 -3.14 5.02
C VAL A 340 49.77 -3.00 6.52
N PRO A 341 50.39 -4.00 7.17
CA PRO A 341 50.54 -3.99 8.63
C PRO A 341 51.43 -2.88 9.23
N LYS A 342 52.19 -2.16 8.40
CA LYS A 342 53.19 -1.16 8.85
C LYS A 342 52.69 0.29 8.82
N ASN A 343 51.65 0.60 8.04
CA ASN A 343 51.04 1.92 8.02
C ASN A 343 49.59 1.81 8.49
N LYS A 344 49.32 2.08 9.77
CA LYS A 344 47.94 2.29 10.22
C LYS A 344 47.39 3.52 9.49
N PRO A 345 46.18 3.47 8.90
CA PRO A 345 45.58 4.64 8.28
C PRO A 345 45.33 5.72 9.34
N HIS A 346 45.41 7.00 8.94
CA HIS A 346 45.28 8.14 9.85
C HIS A 346 43.85 8.32 10.41
N ALA A 347 42.86 7.70 9.78
CA ALA A 347 41.48 7.58 10.25
C ALA A 347 41.03 6.11 10.18
N HIS A 348 39.92 5.75 10.84
CA HIS A 348 39.35 4.42 10.71
C HIS A 348 38.72 4.25 9.31
N PRO A 349 38.88 3.10 8.62
CA PRO A 349 38.30 2.88 7.29
C PRO A 349 36.79 3.16 7.22
N GLU A 350 36.05 2.84 8.28
CA GLU A 350 34.61 3.06 8.31
C GLU A 350 34.23 4.56 8.48
N ASP A 351 35.10 5.39 9.06
CA ASP A 351 34.90 6.84 9.11
C ASP A 351 35.24 7.50 7.76
N GLU A 352 36.28 7.02 7.07
CA GLU A 352 36.59 7.43 5.69
C GLU A 352 35.47 7.02 4.72
N LEU A 353 34.89 5.84 4.90
CA LEU A 353 33.70 5.40 4.18
C LEU A 353 32.52 6.36 4.43
N CYS A 354 32.18 6.64 5.71
CA CYS A 354 31.11 7.58 6.05
C CYS A 354 31.32 8.99 5.46
N LEU A 355 32.56 9.51 5.44
CA LEU A 355 32.87 10.78 4.78
C LEU A 355 32.57 10.73 3.29
N LYS A 356 33.04 9.69 2.58
CA LYS A 356 32.75 9.49 1.16
C LYS A 356 31.25 9.30 0.89
N THR A 357 30.52 8.67 1.81
CA THR A 357 29.05 8.58 1.75
C THR A 357 28.41 9.96 1.79
N ILE A 358 28.77 10.80 2.77
CA ILE A 358 28.20 12.15 2.94
C ILE A 358 28.55 13.04 1.74
N ASP A 359 29.82 13.07 1.33
CA ASP A 359 30.26 13.85 0.16
C ASP A 359 29.49 13.41 -1.12
N SER A 360 29.28 12.10 -1.31
CA SER A 360 28.51 11.58 -2.48
C SER A 360 27.00 11.86 -2.38
N LEU A 361 26.44 11.97 -1.16
CA LEU A 361 25.04 12.36 -0.93
C LEU A 361 24.80 13.85 -1.20
N LEU A 362 25.78 14.71 -0.93
CA LEU A 362 25.71 16.14 -1.27
C LEU A 362 25.74 16.38 -2.80
N GLU A 363 26.35 15.47 -3.56
CA GLU A 363 26.31 15.47 -5.04
C GLU A 363 25.09 14.71 -5.63
N PHE A 364 24.18 14.18 -4.79
CA PHE A 364 23.03 13.40 -5.23
C PHE A 364 21.99 14.24 -6.00
N GLY A 365 21.53 13.73 -7.14
CA GLY A 365 20.66 14.47 -8.07
C GLY A 365 21.37 15.52 -8.92
N GLN A 366 22.67 15.77 -8.70
CA GLN A 366 23.50 16.63 -9.55
C GLN A 366 24.49 15.79 -10.36
N GLU A 367 25.33 15.00 -9.69
CA GLU A 367 26.30 14.10 -10.32
C GLU A 367 26.02 12.62 -10.05
N TYR A 368 25.04 12.26 -9.20
CA TYR A 368 24.66 10.87 -8.93
C TYR A 368 23.16 10.61 -9.12
N GLU A 369 22.84 9.45 -9.70
CA GLU A 369 21.48 8.92 -9.88
C GLU A 369 21.35 7.51 -9.29
N LEU A 370 20.13 7.08 -8.95
CA LEU A 370 19.84 5.69 -8.60
C LEU A 370 19.55 4.86 -9.85
N LYS A 371 20.18 3.68 -9.94
CA LYS A 371 19.96 2.72 -11.03
C LYS A 371 19.86 1.31 -10.46
N GLU A 372 18.82 0.59 -10.86
CA GLU A 372 18.64 -0.82 -10.54
C GLU A 372 19.56 -1.66 -11.43
N VAL A 373 20.34 -2.55 -10.81
CA VAL A 373 21.31 -3.43 -11.44
C VAL A 373 20.76 -4.87 -11.41
N VAL A 374 21.39 -5.78 -12.16
CA VAL A 374 21.00 -7.20 -12.25
C VAL A 374 20.76 -7.79 -10.86
N ASN A 375 19.66 -8.54 -10.71
CA ASN A 375 19.12 -9.07 -9.45
C ASN A 375 18.44 -8.06 -8.50
N GLY A 376 18.08 -6.86 -8.99
CA GLY A 376 17.28 -5.88 -8.23
C GLY A 376 18.07 -5.07 -7.19
N VAL A 377 19.40 -5.18 -7.20
CA VAL A 377 20.28 -4.39 -6.34
C VAL A 377 20.34 -2.96 -6.87
N VAL A 378 19.96 -1.97 -6.05
CA VAL A 378 20.01 -0.56 -6.45
C VAL A 378 21.38 0.02 -6.11
N HIS A 379 22.05 0.64 -7.08
CA HIS A 379 23.29 1.38 -6.86
C HIS A 379 23.05 2.87 -7.09
N MET A 380 23.71 3.70 -6.28
CA MET A 380 23.94 5.10 -6.60
C MET A 380 25.15 5.19 -7.54
N MET A 381 24.93 5.62 -8.79
CA MET A 381 25.98 5.66 -9.81
C MET A 381 26.18 7.08 -10.34
N LYS A 382 27.44 7.46 -10.55
CA LYS A 382 27.78 8.79 -11.07
C LYS A 382 27.25 8.92 -12.50
N VAL A 383 26.57 10.03 -12.78
CA VAL A 383 26.01 10.35 -14.08
C VAL A 383 27.16 10.71 -15.01
N SER A 384 27.56 9.76 -15.85
CA SER A 384 28.43 10.05 -16.98
C SER A 384 27.75 11.11 -17.85
N ARG A 385 28.25 12.36 -17.79
CA ARG A 385 27.86 13.40 -18.74
C ARG A 385 28.06 12.84 -20.14
N ARG A 386 26.99 12.78 -20.95
CA ARG A 386 27.12 12.31 -22.34
C ARG A 386 28.06 13.28 -23.08
N PRO A 387 28.99 12.75 -23.91
CA PRO A 387 29.82 13.59 -24.77
C PRO A 387 28.98 14.29 -25.85
#